data_AF-A0A257V389-F1
#
_entry.id   AF-A0A257V389-F1
#
_cell.length_a   1.000
_cell.length_b   1.000
_cell.length_c   1.000
_cell.angle_alpha   90.00
_cell.angle_beta   90.00
_cell.angle_gamma   90.00
#
_symmetry.space_group_name_H-M   'P 1'
#
loop_
_entity.id
_entity.type
_entity.pdbx_description
1 polymer ?
#
loop_
_entity_poly.entity_id
_entity_poly.type
_entity_poly.pdbx_seq_one_letter_code
_entity_poly.pdbx_strand_id
1 'polypeptide(L)'
;MVNLSSIGAQLPSGVGPVSGLHEVEEAIDRVAGNVTHLRAGDFMENMLNFVGSIKSAGAFFLPVPAGVKLPMVATRDIAEVAARVLLDTSWSGRRAVTVYGPEELSHAEVAAVLGEVLGRPVGFTQVTPDQAREAMLGLGLSADLVGEFLEMYDAFSTGRVLQGLPAKPDYRGKTTFREFAASVIKPGF
;
A
#
# COMPACT_ATOMS: atom_id res chain seq x y z
N MET A 1 -20.02 -2.94 -11.22
CA MET A 1 -19.42 -2.12 -10.15
C MET A 1 -17.93 -2.40 -10.13
N VAL A 2 -17.11 -1.38 -9.86
CA VAL A 2 -15.68 -1.53 -9.57
C VAL A 2 -15.46 -1.01 -8.16
N ASN A 3 -14.91 -1.84 -7.29
CA ASN A 3 -14.59 -1.48 -5.91
C ASN A 3 -13.07 -1.45 -5.74
N LEU A 4 -12.52 -0.33 -5.23
CA LEU A 4 -11.12 -0.27 -4.84
C LEU A 4 -10.95 -0.93 -3.47
N SER A 5 -10.19 -2.01 -3.44
CA SER A 5 -9.85 -2.78 -2.26
C SER A 5 -8.31 -2.81 -2.09
N SER A 6 -7.79 -3.70 -1.26
CA SER A 6 -6.37 -3.83 -0.95
C SER A 6 -5.94 -5.29 -0.92
N ILE A 7 -4.65 -5.54 -1.15
CA ILE A 7 -4.01 -6.76 -0.64
C ILE A 7 -4.27 -6.87 0.87
N GLY A 8 -4.57 -8.07 1.34
CA GLY A 8 -4.99 -8.34 2.71
C GLY A 8 -6.52 -8.47 2.87
N ALA A 9 -7.33 -7.86 1.99
CA ALA A 9 -8.80 -7.94 2.07
C ALA A 9 -9.37 -9.35 1.82
N GLN A 10 -8.55 -10.27 1.31
CA GLN A 10 -8.90 -11.69 1.24
C GLN A 10 -8.95 -12.37 2.61
N LEU A 11 -8.41 -11.73 3.64
CA LEU A 11 -8.40 -12.23 5.01
C LEU A 11 -9.47 -11.49 5.83
N PRO A 12 -10.26 -12.20 6.66
CA PRO A 12 -11.31 -11.58 7.48
C PRO A 12 -10.77 -10.77 8.66
N SER A 13 -9.51 -11.00 9.07
CA SER A 13 -8.87 -10.32 10.20
C SER A 13 -7.35 -10.52 10.22
N GLY A 14 -6.66 -9.79 11.10
CA GLY A 14 -5.21 -9.92 11.28
C GLY A 14 -4.41 -9.12 10.25
N VAL A 15 -4.99 -8.07 9.69
CA VAL A 15 -4.39 -7.16 8.70
C VAL A 15 -4.70 -5.70 9.03
N GLY A 16 -5.10 -5.42 10.26
CA GLY A 16 -5.42 -4.09 10.76
C GLY A 16 -6.62 -3.48 10.02
N PRO A 17 -6.54 -2.20 9.60
CA PRO A 17 -7.67 -1.50 9.00
C PRO A 17 -8.09 -2.11 7.65
N VAL A 18 -7.23 -2.92 7.01
CA VAL A 18 -7.56 -3.67 5.80
C VAL A 18 -8.66 -4.71 6.06
N SER A 19 -8.84 -5.17 7.29
CA SER A 19 -9.92 -6.10 7.65
C SER A 19 -11.30 -5.49 7.37
N GLY A 20 -11.44 -4.17 7.52
CA GLY A 20 -12.67 -3.47 7.13
C GLY A 20 -12.96 -3.53 5.62
N LEU A 21 -11.93 -3.67 4.77
CA LEU A 21 -12.14 -3.85 3.34
C LEU A 21 -12.70 -5.24 3.01
N HIS A 22 -12.37 -6.27 3.80
CA HIS A 22 -13.01 -7.59 3.66
C HIS A 22 -14.53 -7.48 3.87
N GLU A 23 -14.94 -6.80 4.94
CA GLU A 23 -16.37 -6.57 5.24
C GLU A 23 -17.07 -5.79 4.12
N VAL A 24 -16.39 -4.82 3.53
CA VAL A 24 -16.88 -4.05 2.38
C VAL A 24 -17.01 -4.94 1.14
N GLU A 25 -16.04 -5.81 0.86
CA GLU A 25 -16.12 -6.78 -0.24
C GLU A 25 -17.36 -7.68 -0.08
N GLU A 26 -17.54 -8.27 1.11
CA GLU A 26 -18.70 -9.14 1.37
C GLU A 26 -20.04 -8.38 1.30
N ALA A 27 -20.09 -7.15 1.81
CA ALA A 27 -21.29 -6.33 1.75
C ALA A 27 -21.68 -6.00 0.31
N ILE A 28 -20.70 -5.65 -0.53
CA ILE A 28 -20.92 -5.38 -1.94
C ILE A 28 -21.33 -6.66 -2.67
N ASP A 29 -20.69 -7.79 -2.40
CA ASP A 29 -21.04 -9.08 -2.99
C ASP A 29 -22.50 -9.46 -2.72
N ARG A 30 -23.07 -9.10 -1.57
CA ARG A 30 -24.48 -9.38 -1.27
C ARG A 30 -25.47 -8.58 -2.12
N VAL A 31 -25.09 -7.39 -2.59
CA VAL A 31 -26.02 -6.44 -3.25
C VAL A 31 -25.72 -6.20 -4.73
N ALA A 32 -24.48 -6.41 -5.17
CA ALA A 32 -24.07 -6.18 -6.54
C ALA A 32 -24.31 -7.43 -7.41
N GLY A 33 -24.95 -7.22 -8.57
CA GLY A 33 -25.08 -8.26 -9.60
C GLY A 33 -23.75 -8.55 -10.30
N ASN A 34 -22.98 -7.50 -10.62
CA ASN A 34 -21.65 -7.58 -11.22
C ASN A 34 -20.65 -6.71 -10.46
N VAL A 35 -19.59 -7.29 -9.93
CA VAL A 35 -18.52 -6.56 -9.23
C VAL A 35 -17.13 -7.11 -9.52
N THR A 36 -16.17 -6.20 -9.68
CA THR A 36 -14.75 -6.50 -9.60
C THR A 36 -14.12 -5.72 -8.44
N HIS A 37 -13.53 -6.45 -7.49
CA HIS A 37 -12.72 -5.89 -6.40
C HIS A 37 -11.26 -5.76 -6.87
N LEU A 38 -10.73 -4.54 -6.86
CA LEU A 38 -9.33 -4.26 -7.20
C LEU A 38 -8.50 -4.33 -5.91
N ARG A 39 -7.85 -5.46 -5.65
CA ARG A 39 -6.92 -5.61 -4.52
C ARG A 39 -5.58 -5.00 -4.90
N ALA A 40 -5.46 -3.70 -4.66
CA ALA A 40 -4.25 -2.95 -4.98
C ALA A 40 -3.13 -3.23 -3.97
N GLY A 41 -1.88 -3.15 -4.44
CA GLY A 41 -0.70 -3.21 -3.59
C GLY A 41 -0.51 -1.97 -2.72
N ASP A 42 0.66 -1.82 -2.09
CA ASP A 42 0.97 -0.65 -1.25
C ASP A 42 1.08 0.63 -2.10
N PHE A 43 0.43 1.72 -1.71
CA PHE A 43 0.37 2.91 -2.55
C PHE A 43 1.69 3.66 -2.47
N MET A 44 2.29 4.01 -3.60
CA MET A 44 3.50 4.84 -3.62
C MET A 44 3.25 6.19 -2.92
N GLU A 45 2.02 6.70 -3.01
CA GLU A 45 1.51 7.89 -2.36
C GLU A 45 1.57 7.85 -0.83
N ASN A 46 1.61 6.67 -0.21
CA ASN A 46 1.81 6.54 1.25
C ASN A 46 3.15 7.16 1.70
N MET A 47 4.12 7.30 0.78
CA MET A 47 5.40 7.99 1.05
C MET A 47 5.25 9.49 1.31
N LEU A 48 4.14 10.11 0.92
CA LEU A 48 3.87 11.53 1.20
C LEU A 48 3.78 11.80 2.70
N ASN A 49 3.34 10.82 3.50
CA ASN A 49 3.27 10.93 4.96
C ASN A 49 4.66 11.12 5.60
N PHE A 50 5.73 10.68 4.92
CA PHE A 50 7.09 10.73 5.43
C PHE A 50 7.91 11.90 4.89
N VAL A 51 7.37 12.71 3.98
CA VAL A 51 8.09 13.87 3.42
C VAL A 51 8.61 14.80 4.51
N GLY A 52 7.83 15.02 5.57
CA GLY A 52 8.23 15.84 6.71
C GLY A 52 9.49 15.30 7.42
N SER A 53 9.50 14.01 7.77
CA SER A 53 10.65 13.39 8.46
C SER A 53 11.86 13.25 7.53
N ILE A 54 11.64 12.98 6.25
CA ILE A 54 12.72 12.91 5.26
C ILE A 54 13.38 14.29 5.14
N LYS A 55 12.60 15.39 5.13
CA LYS A 55 13.15 16.75 5.11
C LYS A 55 13.95 17.07 6.38
N SER A 56 13.37 16.84 7.56
CA SER A 56 13.93 17.29 8.83
C SER A 56 15.04 16.38 9.37
N ALA A 57 14.90 15.06 9.22
CA ALA A 57 15.80 14.06 9.78
C ALA A 57 16.57 13.26 8.72
N GLY A 58 16.27 13.45 7.43
CA GLY A 58 16.93 12.68 6.36
C GLY A 58 16.50 11.21 6.34
N ALA A 59 15.40 10.83 7.00
CA ALA A 59 14.96 9.45 7.09
C ALA A 59 13.45 9.32 7.30
N PHE A 60 12.94 8.10 7.07
CA PHE A 60 11.60 7.69 7.45
C PHE A 60 11.62 6.39 8.26
N PHE A 61 10.55 6.19 9.03
CA PHE A 61 10.52 5.28 10.16
C PHE A 61 9.25 4.43 10.12
N LEU A 62 9.39 3.11 10.12
CA LEU A 62 8.28 2.17 10.16
C LEU A 62 8.65 0.94 11.01
N PRO A 63 7.69 0.30 11.68
CA PRO A 63 7.92 -0.93 12.42
C PRO A 63 7.90 -2.17 11.50
N VAL A 64 8.56 -2.08 10.34
CA VAL A 64 8.65 -3.15 9.33
C VAL A 64 10.13 -3.44 9.04
N PRO A 65 10.57 -4.71 8.97
CA PRO A 65 11.96 -5.02 8.62
C PRO A 65 12.38 -4.43 7.28
N ALA A 66 13.60 -3.90 7.23
CA ALA A 66 14.09 -3.10 6.11
C ALA A 66 14.10 -3.81 4.75
N GLY A 67 14.19 -5.15 4.75
CA GLY A 67 14.24 -5.99 3.54
C GLY A 67 12.90 -6.59 3.11
N VAL A 68 11.80 -6.33 3.82
CA VAL A 68 10.46 -6.80 3.42
C VAL A 68 10.04 -6.06 2.17
N LYS A 69 9.78 -6.80 1.09
CA LYS A 69 9.34 -6.26 -0.19
C LYS A 69 7.82 -6.22 -0.28
N LEU A 70 7.29 -5.09 -0.73
CA LEU A 70 5.87 -4.89 -1.00
C LEU A 70 5.65 -4.57 -2.48
N PRO A 71 4.55 -5.04 -3.08
CA PRO A 71 4.20 -4.67 -4.45
C PRO A 71 3.67 -3.24 -4.46
N MET A 72 4.56 -2.26 -4.57
CA MET A 72 4.17 -0.85 -4.56
C MET A 72 3.50 -0.46 -5.88
N VAL A 73 2.41 0.29 -5.83
CA VAL A 73 1.63 0.71 -7.00
C VAL A 73 1.27 2.19 -6.91
N ALA A 74 1.37 2.92 -8.01
CA ALA A 74 0.93 4.32 -8.06
C ALA A 74 -0.59 4.39 -8.24
N THR A 75 -1.26 5.34 -7.57
CA THR A 75 -2.72 5.54 -7.70
C THR A 75 -3.16 5.76 -9.15
N ARG A 76 -2.31 6.38 -10.00
CA ARG A 76 -2.58 6.55 -11.43
C ARG A 76 -2.71 5.23 -12.19
N ASP A 77 -1.92 4.22 -11.83
CA ASP A 77 -1.98 2.89 -12.45
C ASP A 77 -3.23 2.14 -11.97
N ILE A 78 -3.60 2.28 -10.69
CA ILE A 78 -4.86 1.76 -10.16
C ILE A 78 -6.05 2.37 -10.91
N ALA A 79 -6.04 3.69 -11.14
CA ALA A 79 -7.09 4.39 -11.86
C ALA A 79 -7.21 3.92 -13.33
N GLU A 80 -6.08 3.68 -14.01
CA GLU A 80 -6.08 3.12 -15.37
C GLU A 80 -6.73 1.73 -15.41
N VAL A 81 -6.40 0.86 -14.44
CA VAL A 81 -7.03 -0.47 -14.33
C VAL A 81 -8.51 -0.36 -13.99
N ALA A 82 -8.89 0.51 -13.06
CA ALA A 82 -10.28 0.75 -12.69
C ALA A 82 -11.11 1.19 -13.90
N ALA A 83 -10.59 2.13 -14.70
CA ALA A 83 -11.25 2.58 -15.92
C ALA A 83 -11.41 1.43 -16.94
N ARG A 84 -10.37 0.62 -17.15
CA ARG A 84 -10.43 -0.55 -18.06
C ARG A 84 -11.48 -1.56 -17.61
N VAL A 85 -11.48 -1.93 -16.32
CA VAL A 85 -12.43 -2.89 -15.76
C VAL A 85 -13.86 -2.35 -15.81
N LEU A 86 -14.05 -1.05 -15.59
CA LEU A 86 -15.36 -0.42 -15.65
C LEU A 86 -15.95 -0.43 -17.07
N LEU A 87 -15.10 -0.34 -18.09
CA LEU A 87 -15.49 -0.33 -19.51
C LEU A 87 -15.60 -1.74 -20.12
N ASP A 88 -15.09 -2.77 -19.46
CA ASP A 88 -15.14 -4.15 -19.94
C ASP A 88 -16.54 -4.78 -19.72
N THR A 89 -17.35 -4.79 -20.77
CA THR A 89 -18.69 -5.41 -20.77
C THR A 89 -18.68 -6.89 -21.17
N SER A 90 -17.51 -7.50 -21.38
CA SER A 90 -17.40 -8.89 -21.85
C SER A 90 -17.61 -9.94 -20.75
N TRP A 91 -17.67 -9.51 -19.49
CA TRP A 91 -17.73 -10.38 -18.33
C TRP A 91 -18.87 -9.98 -17.36
N SER A 92 -19.36 -10.97 -16.61
CA SER A 92 -20.38 -10.83 -15.56
C SER A 92 -20.06 -11.71 -14.36
N GLY A 93 -20.60 -11.34 -13.20
CA GLY A 93 -20.46 -12.07 -11.94
C GLY A 93 -19.62 -11.31 -10.92
N ARG A 94 -18.89 -12.05 -10.07
CA ARG A 94 -18.08 -11.50 -8.98
C ARG A 94 -16.65 -12.00 -9.11
N ARG A 95 -15.68 -11.10 -8.98
CA ARG A 95 -14.26 -11.44 -8.98
C ARG A 95 -13.46 -10.44 -8.14
N ALA A 96 -12.32 -10.90 -7.63
CA ALA A 96 -11.26 -10.03 -7.12
C ALA A 96 -10.05 -10.17 -8.04
N VAL A 97 -9.39 -9.05 -8.34
CA VAL A 97 -8.18 -9.00 -9.18
C VAL A 97 -7.12 -8.18 -8.46
N THR A 98 -5.87 -8.60 -8.63
CA THR A 98 -4.70 -7.95 -8.03
C THR A 98 -4.13 -6.86 -8.94
N VAL A 99 -3.78 -5.72 -8.36
CA VAL A 99 -3.23 -4.57 -9.09
C VAL A 99 -1.93 -4.10 -8.44
N TYR A 100 -0.80 -4.49 -9.01
CA TYR A 100 0.53 -4.17 -8.47
C TYR A 100 1.28 -3.23 -9.41
N GLY A 101 2.29 -2.51 -8.92
CA GLY A 101 3.19 -1.76 -9.80
C GLY A 101 4.20 -2.67 -10.51
N PRO A 102 5.14 -2.06 -11.25
CA PRO A 102 6.16 -2.80 -11.98
C PRO A 102 7.22 -3.42 -11.05
N GLU A 103 7.35 -2.92 -9.83
CA GLU A 103 8.45 -3.25 -8.90
C GLU A 103 7.92 -3.73 -7.55
N GLU A 104 8.65 -4.68 -6.95
CA GLU A 104 8.49 -5.06 -5.54
C GLU A 104 9.67 -4.49 -4.76
N LEU A 105 9.39 -3.51 -3.90
CA LEU A 105 10.41 -2.72 -3.23
C LEU A 105 10.33 -2.90 -1.73
N SER A 106 11.49 -3.00 -1.12
CA SER A 106 11.65 -2.86 0.31
C SER A 106 11.82 -1.39 0.71
N HIS A 107 11.55 -1.08 1.98
CA HIS A 107 11.72 0.29 2.47
C HIS A 107 13.18 0.78 2.38
N ALA A 108 14.16 -0.12 2.48
CA ALA A 108 15.56 0.22 2.22
C ALA A 108 15.81 0.60 0.75
N GLU A 109 15.23 -0.14 -0.21
CA GLU A 109 15.33 0.18 -1.64
C GLU A 109 14.59 1.49 -1.97
N VAL A 110 13.42 1.72 -1.37
CA VAL A 110 12.68 2.99 -1.44
C VAL A 110 13.54 4.17 -0.98
N ALA A 111 14.21 4.04 0.17
CA ALA A 111 15.11 5.07 0.68
C ALA A 111 16.28 5.35 -0.27
N ALA A 112 16.88 4.31 -0.86
CA ALA A 112 17.94 4.47 -1.84
C ALA A 112 17.46 5.24 -3.09
N VAL A 113 16.31 4.87 -3.67
CA VAL A 113 15.73 5.56 -4.82
C VAL A 113 15.41 7.01 -4.50
N LEU A 114 14.83 7.29 -3.33
CA LEU A 114 14.58 8.66 -2.87
C LEU A 114 15.87 9.46 -2.76
N GLY A 115 16.92 8.87 -2.20
CA GLY A 115 18.21 9.55 -2.04
C GLY A 115 18.82 9.97 -3.37
N GLU A 116 18.77 9.09 -4.37
CA GLU A 116 19.22 9.40 -5.72
C GLU A 116 18.38 10.49 -6.39
N VAL A 117 17.05 10.39 -6.32
CA VAL A 117 16.13 11.33 -6.98
C VAL A 117 16.22 12.72 -6.37
N LEU A 118 16.33 12.80 -5.04
CA LEU A 118 16.42 14.05 -4.28
C LEU A 118 17.84 14.64 -4.26
N GLY A 119 18.86 13.87 -4.64
CA GLY A 119 20.25 14.32 -4.64
C GLY A 119 20.82 14.55 -3.22
N ARG A 120 20.26 13.86 -2.22
CA ARG A 120 20.69 13.95 -0.81
C ARG A 120 20.53 12.58 -0.14
N PRO A 121 21.30 12.25 0.91
CA PRO A 121 21.09 11.01 1.66
C PRO A 121 19.67 10.92 2.21
N VAL A 122 19.03 9.76 1.99
CA VAL A 122 17.75 9.39 2.60
C VAL A 122 17.91 8.00 3.21
N GLY A 123 17.62 7.87 4.49
CA GLY A 123 17.66 6.62 5.24
C GLY A 123 16.29 6.01 5.47
N PHE A 124 16.27 4.69 5.69
CA PHE A 124 15.17 3.99 6.33
C PHE A 124 15.65 3.49 7.69
N THR A 125 14.83 3.62 8.72
CA THR A 125 15.11 3.03 10.03
C THR A 125 13.89 2.23 10.49
N GLN A 126 14.10 0.94 10.72
CA GLN A 126 13.12 0.12 11.42
C GLN A 126 13.06 0.58 12.88
N VAL A 127 11.87 0.98 13.32
CA VAL A 127 11.59 1.30 14.72
C VAL A 127 10.88 0.14 15.40
N THR A 128 10.89 0.09 16.72
CA THR A 128 10.13 -0.93 17.44
C THR A 128 8.62 -0.65 17.34
N PRO A 129 7.76 -1.66 17.52
CA PRO A 129 6.31 -1.43 17.60
C PRO A 129 5.91 -0.41 18.68
N ASP A 130 6.63 -0.38 19.81
CA ASP A 130 6.38 0.60 20.89
C ASP A 130 6.78 2.02 20.48
N GLN A 131 7.91 2.19 19.80
CA GLN A 131 8.31 3.51 19.25
C GLN A 131 7.30 4.00 18.20
N ALA A 132 6.83 3.10 17.32
CA ALA A 132 5.80 3.43 16.35
C ALA A 132 4.47 3.81 17.04
N ARG A 133 4.10 3.09 18.11
CA ARG A 133 2.92 3.40 18.94
C ARG A 133 3.01 4.80 19.54
N GLU A 134 4.12 5.11 20.21
CA GLU A 134 4.35 6.43 20.82
C GLU A 134 4.29 7.55 19.78
N ALA A 135 4.94 7.35 18.63
CA ALA A 135 4.92 8.32 17.53
C ALA A 135 3.50 8.55 17.00
N MET A 136 2.72 7.48 16.75
CA MET A 136 1.35 7.61 16.23
C MET A 136 0.40 8.26 17.25
N LEU A 137 0.51 7.93 18.54
CA LEU A 137 -0.23 8.61 19.59
C LEU A 137 0.14 10.10 19.68
N GLY A 138 1.43 10.43 19.55
CA GLY A 138 1.91 11.81 19.50
C GLY A 138 1.39 12.61 18.30
N LEU A 139 1.02 11.94 17.21
CA LEU A 139 0.35 12.53 16.04
C LEU A 139 -1.17 12.67 16.20
N GLY A 140 -1.73 12.24 17.35
CA GLY A 140 -3.15 12.39 17.67
C GLY A 140 -4.05 11.24 17.21
N LEU A 141 -3.48 10.10 16.81
CA LEU A 141 -4.28 8.89 16.52
C LEU A 141 -4.86 8.31 17.82
N SER A 142 -6.06 7.73 17.74
CA SER A 142 -6.64 7.01 18.88
C SER A 142 -5.90 5.70 19.15
N ALA A 143 -5.91 5.23 20.40
CA ALA A 143 -5.23 3.99 20.78
C ALA A 143 -5.70 2.78 19.95
N ASP A 144 -6.99 2.72 19.61
CA ASP A 144 -7.57 1.67 18.76
C ASP A 144 -6.96 1.71 17.35
N LEU A 145 -6.96 2.89 16.72
CA LEU A 145 -6.38 3.05 15.38
C LEU A 145 -4.88 2.76 15.36
N VAL A 146 -4.15 3.08 16.44
CA VAL A 146 -2.75 2.69 16.57
C VAL A 146 -2.59 1.18 16.65
N GLY A 147 -3.47 0.47 17.38
CA GLY A 147 -3.50 -0.99 17.39
C GLY A 147 -3.69 -1.58 15.99
N GLU A 148 -4.65 -1.06 15.24
CA GLU A 148 -4.93 -1.47 13.85
C GLU A 148 -3.72 -1.26 12.94
N PHE A 149 -3.06 -0.10 12.99
CA PHE A 149 -1.86 0.14 12.19
C PHE A 149 -0.70 -0.80 12.56
N LEU A 150 -0.51 -1.10 13.85
CA LEU A 150 0.53 -2.03 14.27
C LEU A 150 0.26 -3.46 13.78
N GLU A 151 -1.01 -3.90 13.79
CA GLU A 151 -1.40 -5.19 13.20
C GLU A 151 -1.13 -5.21 11.69
N MET A 152 -1.42 -4.12 10.98
CA MET A 152 -1.11 -3.98 9.54
C MET A 152 0.39 -4.09 9.25
N TYR A 153 1.23 -3.41 10.04
CA TYR A 153 2.68 -3.47 9.86
C TYR A 153 3.26 -4.85 10.20
N ASP A 154 2.70 -5.56 11.18
CA ASP A 154 3.05 -6.96 11.43
C ASP A 154 2.66 -7.86 10.24
N ALA A 155 1.47 -7.63 9.67
CA ALA A 155 1.00 -8.36 8.50
C ALA A 155 1.87 -8.09 7.24
N PHE A 156 2.44 -6.89 7.09
CA PHE A 156 3.47 -6.62 6.09
C PHE A 156 4.74 -7.40 6.40
N SER A 157 5.21 -7.32 7.64
CA SER A 157 6.47 -7.94 8.09
C SER A 157 6.51 -9.45 7.88
N THR A 158 5.37 -10.12 8.09
CA THR A 158 5.21 -11.58 7.96
C THR A 158 4.78 -12.01 6.55
N GLY A 159 4.49 -11.07 5.64
CA GLY A 159 3.94 -11.35 4.31
C GLY A 159 2.48 -11.82 4.33
N ARG A 160 1.80 -11.75 5.48
CA ARG A 160 0.40 -12.16 5.66
C ARG A 160 -0.55 -11.45 4.69
N VAL A 161 -0.31 -10.17 4.38
CA VAL A 161 -1.15 -9.43 3.41
C VAL A 161 -1.16 -10.03 2.01
N LEU A 162 -0.15 -10.83 1.65
CA LEU A 162 -0.07 -11.51 0.35
C LEU A 162 -0.61 -12.94 0.39
N GLN A 163 -0.94 -13.46 1.58
CA GLN A 163 -1.38 -14.85 1.74
C GLN A 163 -2.66 -15.11 0.95
N GLY A 164 -2.65 -16.16 0.13
CA GLY A 164 -3.80 -16.57 -0.68
C GLY A 164 -4.01 -15.75 -1.96
N LEU A 165 -3.13 -14.79 -2.27
CA LEU A 165 -3.12 -14.07 -3.54
C LEU A 165 -2.27 -14.80 -4.59
N PRO A 166 -2.54 -14.60 -5.90
CA PRO A 166 -1.75 -15.20 -6.96
C PRO A 166 -0.29 -14.69 -6.94
N ALA A 167 0.65 -15.56 -7.31
CA ALA A 167 2.07 -15.23 -7.38
C ALA A 167 2.41 -14.16 -8.43
N LYS A 168 1.57 -14.02 -9.47
CA LYS A 168 1.66 -12.95 -10.46
C LYS A 168 0.39 -12.10 -10.36
N PRO A 169 0.50 -10.77 -10.45
CA PRO A 169 -0.68 -9.94 -10.43
C PRO A 169 -1.49 -10.08 -11.73
N ASP A 170 -2.80 -9.87 -11.63
CA ASP A 170 -3.69 -9.79 -12.79
C ASP A 170 -3.39 -8.54 -13.63
N TYR A 171 -3.07 -7.43 -12.95
CA TYR A 171 -2.68 -6.18 -13.59
C TYR A 171 -1.36 -5.68 -13.04
N ARG A 172 -0.47 -5.29 -13.95
CA ARG A 172 0.81 -4.67 -13.64
C ARG A 172 0.83 -3.23 -14.14
N GLY A 173 0.98 -2.30 -13.21
CA GLY A 173 1.22 -0.89 -13.44
C GLY A 173 2.56 -0.65 -14.14
N LYS A 174 2.71 0.54 -14.70
CA LYS A 174 3.89 0.93 -15.48
C LYS A 174 4.78 1.92 -14.76
N THR A 175 4.27 2.53 -13.69
CA THR A 175 4.94 3.59 -12.96
C THR A 175 6.02 3.02 -12.08
N THR A 176 7.27 3.28 -12.40
CA THR A 176 8.36 2.93 -11.49
C THR A 176 8.35 3.85 -10.26
N PHE A 177 8.87 3.38 -9.14
CA PHE A 177 8.96 4.23 -7.95
C PHE A 177 9.88 5.43 -8.17
N ARG A 178 10.93 5.29 -9.02
CA ARG A 178 11.78 6.42 -9.43
C ARG A 178 11.00 7.49 -10.17
N GLU A 179 10.16 7.12 -11.14
CA GLU A 179 9.32 8.06 -11.88
C GLU A 179 8.32 8.76 -10.95
N PHE A 180 7.68 7.99 -10.06
CA PHE A 180 6.79 8.54 -9.04
C PHE A 180 7.53 9.53 -8.14
N ALA A 181 8.68 9.14 -7.58
CA ALA A 181 9.47 10.00 -6.71
C ALA A 181 9.92 11.29 -7.42
N ALA A 182 10.32 11.22 -8.68
CA ALA A 182 10.76 12.39 -9.44
C ALA A 182 9.61 13.35 -9.78
N SER A 183 8.40 12.84 -10.02
CA SER A 183 7.25 13.64 -10.46
C SER A 183 6.33 14.10 -9.33
N VAL A 184 6.29 13.38 -8.20
CA VAL A 184 5.35 13.62 -7.10
C VAL A 184 6.08 14.06 -5.83
N ILE A 185 7.14 13.34 -5.43
CA ILE A 185 7.85 13.64 -4.18
C ILE A 185 8.79 14.82 -4.36
N LYS A 186 9.67 14.79 -5.36
CA LYS A 186 10.72 15.78 -5.59
C LYS A 186 10.20 17.23 -5.73
N PRO A 187 9.08 17.53 -6.40
CA PRO A 187 8.57 18.91 -6.47
C PRO A 187 8.20 19.50 -5.10
N GLY A 188 7.97 18.65 -4.10
CA GLY A 188 7.73 19.06 -2.74
C GLY A 188 9.01 19.30 -1.93
N PHE A 189 10.22 19.06 -2.46
CA PHE A 189 11.51 19.25 -1.79
C PHE A 189 12.25 20.48 -2.32
#